data_AF-A0A5Q4VB72-F1
#
_entry.id   AF-A0A5Q4VB72-F1
#
_cell.length_a   1.000
_cell.length_b   1.000
_cell.length_c   1.000
_cell.angle_alpha   90.00
_cell.angle_beta   90.00
_cell.angle_gamma   90.00
#
_symmetry.space_group_name_H-M   'P 1'
#
loop_
_entity.id
_entity.type
_entity.pdbx_description
1 polymer ?
#
loop_
_entity_poly.entity_id
_entity_poly.type
_entity_poly.pdbx_seq_one_letter_code
_entity_poly.pdbx_strand_id
1 'polypeptide(L)'
;MKPASLFSKSSRMVIACLPDGIKLNLTLGSMPDRDYPMHKSPCLVKGRCQDKKTDSPEKDCNHERAGMGKHHLVLGSMQDILSEQTIEDNHDNRYRQKLAKLLLDAGYTKQNISSHIPLVLKCDEKRALIHLDFLVKPHGKAAILIRYGPGSIVTRRTPGRAAALLMDAPLLLVTNGEDAELLETRTGNLLSRGLNSIPPPEDLPPVQPAAPPLTPSIEERCHRILYAFEVNDACPCDDAVCHLDTEKL
;
A
#
# COMPACT_ATOMS: atom_id res chain seq x y z
N MET A 1 25.84 -37.70 -37.11
CA MET A 1 24.51 -37.53 -36.50
C MET A 1 24.66 -37.60 -34.99
N LYS A 2 24.50 -36.47 -34.28
CA LYS A 2 24.45 -36.38 -32.80
C LYS A 2 23.06 -35.84 -32.44
N PRO A 3 22.36 -36.36 -31.42
CA PRO A 3 21.07 -35.82 -31.03
C PRO A 3 21.24 -34.52 -30.24
N ALA A 4 20.38 -33.56 -30.54
CA ALA A 4 20.25 -32.30 -29.84
C ALA A 4 19.60 -32.52 -28.47
N SER A 5 20.23 -32.04 -27.40
CA SER A 5 19.64 -31.96 -26.08
C SER A 5 18.75 -30.70 -26.00
N LEU A 6 17.44 -30.91 -26.03
CA LEU A 6 16.43 -29.92 -25.66
C LEU A 6 16.57 -29.59 -24.16
N PHE A 7 17.11 -28.42 -23.85
CA PHE A 7 17.03 -27.84 -22.51
C PHE A 7 15.60 -27.34 -22.27
N SER A 8 14.78 -28.20 -21.65
CA SER A 8 13.52 -27.80 -21.04
C SER A 8 13.81 -26.85 -19.86
N LYS A 9 13.38 -25.60 -19.98
CA LYS A 9 13.33 -24.65 -18.86
C LYS A 9 12.24 -25.13 -17.90
N SER A 10 12.60 -25.99 -16.95
CA SER A 10 11.73 -26.33 -15.83
C SER A 10 11.70 -25.14 -14.88
N SER A 11 10.59 -24.38 -14.92
CA SER A 11 10.25 -23.42 -13.87
C SER A 11 10.13 -24.18 -12.55
N ARG A 12 11.05 -23.93 -11.62
CA ARG A 12 10.98 -24.50 -10.27
C ARG A 12 9.82 -23.85 -9.53
N MET A 13 8.76 -24.64 -9.32
CA MET A 13 7.67 -24.32 -8.41
C MET A 13 8.22 -24.37 -6.98
N VAL A 14 8.19 -23.24 -6.25
CA VAL A 14 8.60 -23.21 -4.85
C VAL A 14 7.33 -23.10 -4.01
N ILE A 15 7.10 -24.14 -3.21
CA ILE A 15 6.08 -24.12 -2.17
C ILE A 15 6.68 -23.35 -1.00
N ALA A 16 6.25 -22.10 -0.81
CA ALA A 16 6.57 -21.37 0.41
C ALA A 16 5.64 -21.87 1.51
N CYS A 17 6.20 -22.51 2.54
CA CYS A 17 5.48 -22.84 3.77
C CYS A 17 5.55 -21.65 4.72
N LEU A 18 4.41 -20.98 4.94
CA LEU A 18 4.29 -20.02 6.04
C LEU A 18 4.23 -20.78 7.38
N PRO A 19 4.52 -20.15 8.53
CA PRO A 19 4.57 -20.78 9.85
C PRO A 19 3.29 -21.53 10.25
N ASP A 20 2.17 -21.17 9.62
CA ASP A 20 0.84 -21.74 9.89
C ASP A 20 0.43 -22.86 8.89
N GLY A 21 1.38 -23.42 8.14
CA GLY A 21 1.12 -24.52 7.19
C GLY A 21 0.51 -24.09 5.86
N ILE A 22 0.49 -22.80 5.56
CA ILE A 22 0.00 -22.25 4.30
C ILE A 22 0.99 -22.58 3.19
N LYS A 23 0.52 -23.24 2.13
CA LYS A 23 1.27 -23.50 0.90
C LYS A 23 0.83 -22.50 -0.16
N LEU A 24 1.65 -21.50 -0.44
CA LEU A 24 1.45 -20.63 -1.60
C LEU A 24 2.26 -21.19 -2.77
N ASN A 25 1.60 -21.35 -3.92
CA ASN A 25 2.28 -21.69 -5.17
C ASN A 25 2.83 -20.40 -5.77
N LEU A 26 4.12 -20.13 -5.58
CA LEU A 26 4.76 -18.94 -6.14
C LEU A 26 5.74 -19.35 -7.25
N THR A 27 5.53 -18.82 -8.45
CA THR A 27 6.51 -18.87 -9.54
C THR A 27 7.56 -17.78 -9.35
N LEU A 28 8.80 -18.18 -9.07
CA LEU A 28 9.93 -17.25 -9.00
C LEU A 28 10.34 -16.79 -10.41
N GLY A 29 10.22 -15.48 -10.67
CA GLY A 29 10.88 -14.83 -11.80
C GLY A 29 12.39 -14.70 -11.54
N SER A 30 13.21 -15.03 -12.54
CA SER A 30 14.67 -14.90 -12.47
C SER A 30 15.11 -13.44 -12.43
N MET A 31 16.01 -13.11 -11.49
CA MET A 31 16.66 -11.80 -11.34
C MET A 31 17.65 -11.52 -12.48
N PRO A 32 17.75 -10.28 -12.98
CA PRO A 32 19.00 -9.75 -13.52
C PRO A 32 19.75 -8.93 -12.46
N ASP A 33 21.04 -9.23 -12.27
CA ASP A 33 21.98 -8.43 -11.48
C ASP A 33 22.06 -7.00 -12.04
N ARG A 34 21.84 -5.99 -11.19
CA ARG A 34 22.18 -4.60 -11.51
C ARG A 34 22.81 -3.91 -10.30
N ASP A 35 24.10 -3.65 -10.44
CA ASP A 35 24.90 -2.75 -9.60
C ASP A 35 24.39 -1.30 -9.74
N TYR A 36 24.01 -0.67 -8.62
CA TYR A 36 23.70 0.76 -8.57
C TYR A 36 24.80 1.53 -7.84
N PRO A 37 25.42 2.56 -8.46
CA PRO A 37 26.36 3.43 -7.78
C PRO A 37 25.65 4.47 -6.91
N MET A 38 26.07 4.56 -5.64
CA MET A 38 25.58 5.53 -4.66
C MET A 38 26.21 6.92 -4.90
N HIS A 39 25.41 7.91 -5.32
CA HIS A 39 25.81 9.32 -5.28
C HIS A 39 25.30 9.99 -4.01
N LYS A 40 26.24 10.52 -3.21
CA LYS A 40 25.99 11.34 -2.02
C LYS A 40 25.75 12.80 -2.44
N SER A 41 24.64 13.38 -1.99
CA SER A 41 24.39 14.84 -2.06
C SER A 41 24.21 15.39 -0.63
N PRO A 42 24.85 16.50 -0.26
CA PRO A 42 24.79 17.06 1.08
C PRO A 42 23.55 17.96 1.29
N CYS A 43 22.79 17.71 2.35
CA CYS A 43 21.72 18.60 2.81
C CYS A 43 22.30 19.83 3.52
N LEU A 44 22.01 21.02 3.00
CA LEU A 44 22.27 22.31 3.63
C LEU A 44 21.01 22.78 4.37
N VAL A 45 21.06 22.73 5.70
CA VAL A 45 20.06 23.30 6.62
C VAL A 45 20.36 24.78 6.82
N LYS A 46 19.37 25.67 6.63
CA LYS A 46 19.33 27.03 7.20
C LYS A 46 17.94 27.70 7.03
N GLY A 47 17.36 28.18 8.13
CA GLY A 47 16.26 29.16 8.15
C GLY A 47 15.15 28.82 9.17
N ARG A 48 15.33 29.06 10.47
CA ARG A 48 14.90 30.27 11.23
C ARG A 48 13.36 30.49 11.23
N CYS A 49 12.68 29.95 12.24
CA CYS A 49 11.30 30.32 12.61
C CYS A 49 11.27 31.73 13.23
N GLN A 50 10.28 32.53 12.83
CA GLN A 50 9.82 33.68 13.60
C GLN A 50 8.30 33.61 13.72
N ASP A 51 7.85 33.68 14.97
CA ASP A 51 6.47 33.71 15.41
C ASP A 51 5.69 34.89 14.84
N LYS A 52 4.45 34.66 14.39
CA LYS A 52 3.39 35.67 14.45
C LYS A 52 2.04 35.02 14.76
N LYS A 53 1.55 35.30 15.97
CA LYS A 53 0.13 35.22 16.38
C LYS A 53 -0.69 36.22 15.57
N THR A 54 -1.87 35.80 15.09
CA THR A 54 -3.04 36.68 14.95
C THR A 54 -4.31 35.86 15.12
N ASP A 55 -5.19 36.37 15.99
CA ASP A 55 -6.50 35.86 16.37
C ASP A 55 -7.58 36.00 15.26
N SER A 56 -8.50 35.02 15.25
CA SER A 56 -9.93 35.05 14.82
C SER A 56 -10.30 35.14 13.32
N PRO A 57 -11.51 34.70 12.89
CA PRO A 57 -12.49 33.78 13.50
C PRO A 57 -12.93 32.63 12.55
N GLU A 58 -13.77 31.74 13.11
CA GLU A 58 -14.56 30.65 12.50
C GLU A 58 -14.77 30.71 10.97
N LYS A 59 -14.50 29.58 10.30
CA LYS A 59 -15.06 29.29 8.98
C LYS A 59 -15.61 27.87 8.95
N ASP A 60 -16.92 27.83 8.72
CA ASP A 60 -17.68 26.66 8.31
C ASP A 60 -16.98 25.91 7.17
N CYS A 61 -16.81 24.59 7.33
CA CYS A 61 -16.34 23.71 6.28
C CYS A 61 -17.46 23.48 5.25
N ASN A 62 -17.71 24.48 4.41
CA ASN A 62 -18.43 24.33 3.15
C ASN A 62 -17.66 25.10 2.07
N HIS A 63 -16.62 24.47 1.53
CA HIS A 63 -15.91 24.97 0.36
C HIS A 63 -15.87 23.90 -0.73
N GLU A 64 -16.89 23.92 -1.60
CA GLU A 64 -16.63 23.77 -3.02
C GLU A 64 -15.72 24.93 -3.45
N ARG A 65 -14.40 24.73 -3.52
CA ARG A 65 -13.51 25.58 -4.32
C ARG A 65 -12.38 24.80 -4.96
N ALA A 66 -12.33 24.96 -6.27
CA ALA A 66 -11.33 24.50 -7.19
C ALA A 66 -9.91 24.93 -6.80
N GLY A 67 -8.98 23.98 -6.94
CA GLY A 67 -7.66 24.15 -7.54
C GLY A 67 -6.71 25.16 -6.89
N MET A 68 -5.83 24.66 -6.03
CA MET A 68 -4.38 24.94 -5.98
C MET A 68 -3.77 24.22 -4.78
N GLY A 69 -3.23 23.03 -5.00
CA GLY A 69 -2.59 22.23 -3.94
C GLY A 69 -2.07 20.87 -4.41
N LYS A 70 -2.60 20.28 -5.47
CA LYS A 70 -2.14 18.95 -5.91
C LYS A 70 -0.82 19.07 -6.68
N HIS A 71 0.28 18.54 -6.14
CA HIS A 71 1.53 18.33 -6.89
C HIS A 71 1.38 17.32 -8.04
N HIS A 72 0.21 16.70 -8.18
CA HIS A 72 -0.13 15.83 -9.29
C HIS A 72 -0.78 16.63 -10.42
N LEU A 73 -0.17 16.57 -11.59
CA LEU A 73 -0.75 17.10 -12.81
C LEU A 73 -2.07 16.36 -13.12
N VAL A 74 -3.18 17.09 -13.11
CA VAL A 74 -4.51 16.58 -13.49
C VAL A 74 -4.69 16.80 -14.99
N LEU A 75 -4.85 15.71 -15.74
CA LEU A 75 -4.95 15.68 -17.20
C LEU A 75 -6.41 15.63 -17.69
N GLY A 76 -7.36 15.53 -16.77
CA GLY A 76 -8.78 15.43 -17.05
C GLY A 76 -9.51 14.63 -15.97
N SER A 77 -10.54 13.90 -16.39
CA SER A 77 -11.26 12.94 -15.55
C SER A 77 -11.24 11.55 -16.19
N MET A 78 -11.34 10.52 -15.37
CA MET A 78 -11.46 9.14 -15.80
C MET A 78 -12.49 8.40 -14.94
N GLN A 79 -12.97 7.26 -15.42
CA GLN A 79 -13.88 6.41 -14.64
C GLN A 79 -13.06 5.38 -13.84
N ASP A 80 -13.35 5.27 -12.54
CA ASP A 80 -12.79 4.22 -11.70
C ASP A 80 -13.44 2.87 -12.04
N ILE A 81 -12.63 1.86 -12.35
CA ILE A 81 -13.10 0.54 -12.76
C ILE A 81 -13.82 -0.19 -11.61
N LEU A 82 -13.43 0.07 -10.35
CA LEU A 82 -14.02 -0.59 -9.18
C LEU A 82 -15.31 0.10 -8.74
N SER A 83 -15.27 1.41 -8.48
CA SER A 83 -16.42 2.17 -7.98
C SER A 83 -17.35 2.72 -9.06
N GLU A 84 -16.92 2.74 -10.32
CA GLU A 84 -17.61 3.34 -11.47
C GLU A 84 -17.82 4.86 -11.37
N GLN A 85 -17.24 5.50 -10.34
CA GLN A 85 -17.28 6.93 -10.13
C GLN A 85 -16.27 7.66 -11.03
N THR A 86 -16.56 8.92 -11.34
CA THR A 86 -15.64 9.81 -12.04
C THR A 86 -14.58 10.31 -11.07
N ILE A 87 -13.32 10.00 -11.33
CA ILE A 87 -12.15 10.43 -10.55
C ILE A 87 -11.23 11.31 -11.40
N GLU A 88 -10.31 12.03 -10.76
CA GLU A 88 -9.29 12.82 -11.46
C GLU A 88 -8.35 11.92 -12.26
N ASP A 89 -8.09 12.28 -13.51
CA ASP A 89 -7.07 11.64 -14.32
C ASP A 89 -5.69 12.22 -13.98
N ASN A 90 -5.04 11.63 -12.98
CA ASN A 90 -3.68 11.93 -12.61
C ASN A 90 -2.80 10.67 -12.70
N HIS A 91 -1.47 10.85 -12.64
CA HIS A 91 -0.52 9.73 -12.79
C HIS A 91 -0.75 8.59 -11.80
N ASP A 92 -1.03 8.90 -10.54
CA ASP A 92 -1.22 7.89 -9.51
C ASP A 92 -2.52 7.12 -9.70
N ASN A 93 -3.60 7.82 -10.06
CA ASN A 93 -4.87 7.18 -10.38
C ASN A 93 -4.73 6.27 -11.60
N ARG A 94 -3.96 6.63 -12.63
CA ARG A 94 -3.66 5.72 -13.75
C ARG A 94 -2.98 4.43 -13.28
N TYR A 95 -2.04 4.49 -12.34
CA TYR A 95 -1.41 3.29 -11.78
C TYR A 95 -2.37 2.49 -10.90
N ARG A 96 -3.17 3.14 -10.06
CA ARG A 96 -4.21 2.46 -9.27
C ARG A 96 -5.22 1.75 -10.16
N GLN A 97 -5.63 2.36 -11.29
CA GLN A 97 -6.53 1.72 -12.25
C GLN A 97 -5.88 0.54 -12.98
N LYS A 98 -4.58 0.62 -13.31
CA LYS A 98 -3.83 -0.54 -13.82
C LYS A 98 -3.78 -1.69 -12.81
N LEU A 99 -3.54 -1.40 -11.53
CA LEU A 99 -3.53 -2.40 -10.45
C LEU A 99 -4.91 -3.02 -10.25
N ALA A 100 -5.97 -2.21 -10.26
CA ALA A 100 -7.35 -2.70 -10.20
C ALA A 100 -7.64 -3.67 -11.35
N LYS A 101 -7.21 -3.33 -12.57
CA LYS A 101 -7.34 -4.22 -13.73
C LYS A 101 -6.55 -5.53 -13.54
N LEU A 102 -5.32 -5.47 -13.05
CA LEU A 102 -4.51 -6.68 -12.77
C LEU A 102 -5.21 -7.61 -11.76
N LEU A 103 -5.88 -7.08 -10.75
CA LEU A 103 -6.66 -7.88 -9.80
C LEU A 103 -7.87 -8.54 -10.48
N LEU A 104 -8.60 -7.81 -11.31
CA LEU A 104 -9.73 -8.37 -12.05
C LEU A 104 -9.27 -9.46 -13.03
N ASP A 105 -8.17 -9.22 -13.74
CA ASP A 105 -7.57 -10.18 -14.67
C ASP A 105 -7.04 -11.44 -13.94
N ALA A 106 -6.59 -11.30 -12.69
CA ALA A 106 -6.20 -12.42 -11.83
C ALA A 106 -7.40 -13.22 -11.26
N GLY A 107 -8.64 -12.83 -11.56
CA GLY A 107 -9.85 -13.56 -11.17
C GLY A 107 -10.58 -13.02 -9.95
N TYR A 108 -10.13 -11.91 -9.35
CA TYR A 108 -10.87 -11.25 -8.28
C TYR A 108 -12.12 -10.56 -8.82
N THR A 109 -13.25 -10.65 -8.10
CA THR A 109 -14.45 -9.87 -8.42
C THR A 109 -14.37 -8.48 -7.80
N LYS A 110 -15.13 -7.50 -8.33
CA LYS A 110 -15.20 -6.15 -7.74
C LYS A 110 -15.61 -6.18 -6.26
N GLN A 111 -16.50 -7.11 -5.88
CA GLN A 111 -16.98 -7.28 -4.51
C GLN A 111 -15.88 -7.77 -3.56
N ASN A 112 -14.86 -8.44 -4.09
CA ASN A 112 -13.72 -8.91 -3.32
C ASN A 112 -12.71 -7.79 -3.07
N ILE A 113 -12.82 -6.62 -3.70
CA ILE A 113 -11.81 -5.56 -3.65
C ILE A 113 -12.43 -4.31 -3.04
N SER A 114 -11.96 -3.91 -1.87
CA SER A 114 -12.26 -2.60 -1.29
C SER A 114 -11.14 -1.63 -1.67
N SER A 115 -11.49 -0.46 -2.19
CA SER A 115 -10.55 0.64 -2.46
C SER A 115 -10.77 1.81 -1.52
N HIS A 116 -9.76 2.69 -1.40
CA HIS A 116 -9.84 3.95 -0.65
C HIS A 116 -10.33 3.77 0.79
N ILE A 117 -9.68 2.85 1.51
CA ILE A 117 -10.18 2.38 2.81
C ILE A 117 -9.73 3.36 3.90
N PRO A 118 -10.65 3.97 4.65
CA PRO A 118 -10.30 4.86 5.75
C PRO A 118 -9.65 4.06 6.90
N LEU A 119 -8.50 4.54 7.38
CA LEU A 119 -7.84 4.02 8.57
C LEU A 119 -7.51 5.18 9.52
N VAL A 120 -8.11 5.15 10.71
CA VAL A 120 -7.83 6.13 11.77
C VAL A 120 -6.60 5.69 12.56
N LEU A 121 -5.58 6.53 12.54
CA LEU A 121 -4.35 6.38 13.31
C LEU A 121 -4.47 7.08 14.66
N LYS A 122 -3.89 6.45 15.70
CA LYS A 122 -3.83 6.99 17.05
C LYS A 122 -2.38 7.00 17.53
N CYS A 123 -1.83 8.18 17.79
CA CYS A 123 -0.49 8.34 18.33
C CYS A 123 -0.58 9.26 19.55
N ASP A 124 -0.59 8.67 20.75
CA ASP A 124 -0.85 9.37 22.00
C ASP A 124 -2.19 10.15 21.91
N GLU A 125 -2.17 11.47 22.10
CA GLU A 125 -3.37 12.33 21.96
C GLU A 125 -3.70 12.68 20.50
N LYS A 126 -2.79 12.42 19.56
CA LYS A 126 -2.96 12.81 18.16
C LYS A 126 -3.71 11.75 17.38
N ARG A 127 -4.60 12.21 16.49
CA ARG A 127 -5.34 11.36 15.56
C ARG A 127 -5.21 11.85 14.14
N ALA A 128 -5.18 10.90 13.21
CA ALA A 128 -5.16 11.19 11.79
C ALA A 128 -5.95 10.15 11.03
N LEU A 129 -6.63 10.55 9.95
CA LEU A 129 -7.26 9.65 9.00
C LEU A 129 -6.36 9.55 7.77
N ILE A 130 -6.00 8.32 7.40
CA ILE A 130 -5.32 8.01 6.14
C ILE A 130 -6.19 7.08 5.30
N HIS A 131 -5.89 6.99 4.01
CA HIS A 131 -6.56 6.06 3.10
C HIS A 131 -5.59 4.98 2.59
N LEU A 132 -6.03 3.71 2.64
CA LEU A 132 -5.31 2.58 2.06
C LEU A 132 -5.80 2.31 0.64
N ASP A 133 -4.90 1.84 -0.24
CA ASP A 133 -5.21 1.71 -1.67
C ASP A 133 -6.21 0.58 -1.95
N PHE A 134 -5.84 -0.69 -1.66
CA PHE A 134 -6.74 -1.83 -1.84
C PHE A 134 -6.63 -2.87 -0.73
N LEU A 135 -7.77 -3.44 -0.35
CA LEU A 135 -7.86 -4.62 0.51
C LEU A 135 -8.69 -5.69 -0.19
N VAL A 136 -8.08 -6.86 -0.35
CA VAL A 136 -8.65 -7.98 -1.08
C VAL A 136 -9.22 -9.00 -0.10
N LYS A 137 -10.50 -9.35 -0.28
CA LYS A 137 -11.32 -10.20 0.60
C LYS A 137 -12.11 -11.26 -0.18
N PRO A 138 -11.44 -12.26 -0.80
CA PRO A 138 -12.11 -13.25 -1.66
C PRO A 138 -13.15 -14.11 -0.91
N HIS A 139 -13.00 -14.24 0.41
CA HIS A 139 -13.90 -15.03 1.27
C HIS A 139 -14.46 -14.19 2.42
N GLY A 140 -14.64 -12.88 2.21
CA GLY A 140 -15.14 -11.94 3.23
C GLY A 140 -14.12 -11.57 4.33
N LYS A 141 -12.97 -12.24 4.39
CA LYS A 141 -11.85 -11.92 5.28
C LYS A 141 -10.70 -11.26 4.52
N ALA A 142 -9.97 -10.36 5.18
CA ALA A 142 -8.77 -9.74 4.64
C ALA A 142 -7.74 -10.82 4.28
N ALA A 143 -7.30 -10.84 3.02
CA ALA A 143 -6.29 -11.78 2.54
C ALA A 143 -5.01 -11.03 2.12
N ILE A 144 -5.17 -9.94 1.37
CA ILE A 144 -4.04 -9.14 0.87
C ILE A 144 -4.35 -7.66 1.07
N LEU A 145 -3.46 -6.95 1.74
CA LEU A 145 -3.41 -5.50 1.66
C LEU A 145 -2.44 -5.11 0.54
N ILE A 146 -2.87 -4.22 -0.36
CA ILE A 146 -2.04 -3.70 -1.45
C ILE A 146 -1.80 -2.22 -1.18
N ARG A 147 -0.52 -1.83 -1.17
CA ARG A 147 -0.07 -0.45 -0.97
C ARG A 147 0.69 0.02 -2.21
N TYR A 148 0.13 1.03 -2.87
CA TYR A 148 0.76 1.70 -3.99
C TYR A 148 1.46 2.97 -3.51
N GLY A 149 2.64 3.24 -4.05
CA GLY A 149 3.13 4.61 -4.07
C GLY A 149 4.41 4.78 -4.89
N PRO A 150 4.61 5.95 -5.50
CA PRO A 150 5.72 6.19 -6.41
C PRO A 150 7.09 6.13 -5.72
N GLY A 151 8.10 5.67 -6.44
CA GLY A 151 9.49 5.60 -5.96
C GLY A 151 9.87 4.23 -5.39
N SER A 152 10.61 4.21 -4.28
CA SER A 152 11.15 2.97 -3.72
C SER A 152 10.06 2.10 -3.07
N ILE A 153 10.06 0.82 -3.42
CA ILE A 153 9.20 -0.20 -2.79
C ILE A 153 9.69 -0.50 -1.37
N VAL A 154 11.01 -0.47 -1.15
CA VAL A 154 11.62 -0.87 0.13
C VAL A 154 11.22 0.06 1.28
N THR A 155 11.13 1.37 1.02
CA THR A 155 10.71 2.36 2.02
C THR A 155 9.27 2.17 2.49
N ARG A 156 8.45 1.47 1.69
CA ARG A 156 7.03 1.23 1.97
C ARG A 156 6.75 -0.10 2.65
N ARG A 157 7.74 -0.99 2.78
CA ARG A 157 7.58 -2.28 3.50
C ARG A 157 7.15 -2.08 4.94
N THR A 158 7.84 -1.20 5.68
CA THR A 158 7.59 -0.97 7.11
C THR A 158 6.20 -0.38 7.37
N PRO A 159 5.80 0.76 6.76
CA PRO A 159 4.46 1.30 6.95
C PRO A 159 3.38 0.38 6.36
N GLY A 160 3.63 -0.24 5.19
CA GLY A 160 2.71 -1.21 4.60
C GLY A 160 2.43 -2.40 5.52
N ARG A 161 3.46 -2.92 6.21
CA ARG A 161 3.30 -4.04 7.15
C ARG A 161 2.53 -3.63 8.40
N ALA A 162 2.77 -2.42 8.90
CA ALA A 162 1.99 -1.87 10.01
C ALA A 162 0.49 -1.76 9.63
N ALA A 163 0.18 -1.26 8.44
CA ALA A 163 -1.20 -1.21 7.95
C ALA A 163 -1.80 -2.61 7.76
N ALA A 164 -1.05 -3.55 7.19
CA ALA A 164 -1.52 -4.92 6.98
C ALA A 164 -1.84 -5.63 8.30
N LEU A 165 -1.02 -5.42 9.35
CA LEU A 165 -1.31 -5.92 10.70
C LEU A 165 -2.61 -5.35 11.26
N LEU A 166 -2.83 -4.04 11.15
CA LEU A 166 -4.06 -3.39 11.65
C LEU A 166 -5.31 -3.82 10.87
N MET A 167 -5.17 -4.17 9.60
CA MET A 167 -6.26 -4.67 8.76
C MET A 167 -6.45 -6.19 8.85
N ASP A 168 -5.70 -6.88 9.71
CA ASP A 168 -5.66 -8.34 9.83
C ASP A 168 -5.43 -9.03 8.47
N ALA A 169 -4.61 -8.41 7.63
CA ALA A 169 -4.24 -8.91 6.31
C ALA A 169 -2.93 -9.71 6.41
N PRO A 170 -2.96 -11.03 6.16
CA PRO A 170 -1.81 -11.93 6.33
C PRO A 170 -0.74 -11.76 5.24
N LEU A 171 -1.13 -11.22 4.08
CA LEU A 171 -0.22 -10.84 3.01
C LEU A 171 -0.25 -9.34 2.78
N LEU A 172 0.91 -8.80 2.44
CA LEU A 172 1.12 -7.42 2.02
C LEU A 172 1.77 -7.42 0.64
N LEU A 173 1.15 -6.72 -0.30
CA LEU A 173 1.79 -6.36 -1.56
C LEU A 173 2.16 -4.87 -1.53
N VAL A 174 3.44 -4.57 -1.73
CA VAL A 174 3.91 -3.19 -1.90
C VAL A 174 4.34 -2.99 -3.34
N THR A 175 3.88 -1.92 -3.99
CA THR A 175 4.17 -1.67 -5.40
C THR A 175 4.35 -0.18 -5.69
N ASN A 176 5.16 0.12 -6.71
CA ASN A 176 5.28 1.44 -7.31
C ASN A 176 4.56 1.56 -8.67
N GLY A 177 3.77 0.55 -9.04
CA GLY A 177 3.05 0.47 -10.31
C GLY A 177 3.83 -0.18 -11.47
N GLU A 178 5.13 -0.42 -11.31
CA GLU A 178 5.98 -1.11 -12.30
C GLU A 178 6.54 -2.43 -11.77
N ASP A 179 6.93 -2.45 -10.50
CA ASP A 179 7.39 -3.63 -9.77
C ASP A 179 6.60 -3.78 -8.48
N ALA A 180 6.67 -4.95 -7.87
CA ALA A 180 5.99 -5.25 -6.61
C ALA A 180 6.77 -6.25 -5.76
N GLU A 181 6.50 -6.22 -4.46
CA GLU A 181 7.00 -7.21 -3.52
C GLU A 181 5.84 -7.72 -2.67
N LEU A 182 5.68 -9.05 -2.65
CA LEU A 182 4.73 -9.73 -1.79
C LEU A 182 5.46 -10.18 -0.53
N LEU A 183 4.94 -9.79 0.63
CA LEU A 183 5.48 -10.11 1.94
C LEU A 183 4.46 -10.86 2.77
N GLU A 184 4.94 -11.77 3.62
CA GLU A 184 4.14 -12.27 4.72
C GLU A 184 4.10 -11.21 5.83
N THR A 185 2.90 -10.82 6.25
CA THR A 185 2.70 -9.66 7.13
C THR A 185 3.30 -9.86 8.52
N ARG A 186 3.24 -11.08 9.09
CA ARG A 186 3.63 -11.32 10.48
C ARG A 186 5.15 -11.19 10.67
N THR A 187 5.93 -11.84 9.82
CA THR A 187 7.40 -11.84 9.85
C THR A 187 7.99 -10.68 9.04
N GLY A 188 7.29 -10.22 8.00
CA GLY A 188 7.83 -9.35 6.96
C GLY A 188 8.76 -10.06 5.98
N ASN A 189 8.73 -11.39 5.92
CA ASN A 189 9.52 -12.16 4.97
C ASN A 189 9.02 -11.87 3.54
N LEU A 190 9.97 -11.59 2.65
CA LEU A 190 9.69 -11.46 1.22
C LEU A 190 9.38 -12.85 0.65
N LEU A 191 8.20 -13.00 0.05
CA LEU A 191 7.73 -14.24 -0.56
C LEU A 191 8.03 -14.26 -2.07
N SER A 192 7.79 -13.15 -2.76
CA SER A 192 7.96 -13.03 -4.21
C SER A 192 8.06 -11.57 -4.65
N ARG A 193 8.49 -11.38 -5.91
CA ARG A 193 8.67 -10.07 -6.56
C ARG A 193 7.97 -10.01 -7.91
N GLY A 194 7.73 -8.80 -8.41
CA GLY A 194 7.08 -8.52 -9.68
C GLY A 194 5.57 -8.37 -9.55
N LEU A 195 4.94 -7.63 -10.47
CA LEU A 195 3.47 -7.47 -10.49
C LEU A 195 2.71 -8.80 -10.69
N ASN A 196 3.37 -9.80 -11.30
CA ASN A 196 2.82 -11.15 -11.46
C ASN A 196 2.83 -11.96 -10.15
N SER A 197 3.29 -11.37 -9.04
CA SER A 197 3.35 -12.05 -7.74
C SER A 197 2.03 -12.04 -7.00
N ILE A 198 1.00 -11.37 -7.51
CA ILE A 198 -0.34 -11.35 -6.92
C ILE A 198 -0.92 -12.76 -7.06
N PRO A 199 -1.15 -13.50 -5.95
CA PRO A 199 -1.73 -14.83 -6.03
C PRO A 199 -3.19 -14.70 -6.53
N PRO A 200 -3.67 -15.64 -7.36
CA PRO A 200 -5.06 -15.69 -7.74
C PRO A 200 -5.93 -16.10 -6.53
N PRO A 201 -7.25 -15.81 -6.54
CA PRO A 201 -8.11 -16.06 -5.40
C PRO A 201 -8.17 -17.53 -4.98
N GLU A 202 -8.03 -18.48 -5.91
CA GLU A 202 -8.01 -19.93 -5.63
C GLU A 202 -6.78 -20.41 -4.86
N ASP A 203 -5.66 -19.69 -4.95
CA ASP A 203 -4.43 -19.99 -4.21
C ASP A 203 -4.46 -19.40 -2.78
N LEU A 204 -5.46 -18.57 -2.48
CA LEU A 204 -5.68 -18.04 -1.14
C LEU A 204 -6.58 -18.98 -0.34
N PRO A 205 -6.15 -19.42 0.86
CA PRO A 205 -6.96 -20.33 1.66
C PRO A 205 -8.29 -19.67 2.08
N PRO A 206 -9.43 -20.39 1.97
CA PRO A 206 -10.76 -19.84 2.26
C PRO A 206 -10.97 -19.54 3.74
N VAL A 207 -10.26 -20.27 4.60
CA VAL A 207 -10.28 -20.10 6.05
C VAL A 207 -8.84 -20.05 6.51
N GLN A 208 -8.36 -18.85 6.79
CA GLN A 208 -7.18 -18.72 7.61
C GLN A 208 -7.59 -18.93 9.07
N PRO A 209 -6.88 -19.77 9.85
CA PRO A 209 -7.03 -19.73 11.29
C PRO A 209 -6.82 -18.27 11.70
N ALA A 210 -7.73 -17.74 12.53
CA ALA A 210 -7.61 -16.37 12.97
C ALA A 210 -6.21 -16.20 13.57
N ALA A 211 -5.41 -15.33 12.94
CA ALA A 211 -4.12 -15.00 13.48
C ALA A 211 -4.35 -14.52 14.92
N PRO A 212 -3.52 -14.92 15.90
CA PRO A 212 -3.69 -14.41 17.24
C PRO A 212 -3.76 -12.88 17.20
N PRO A 213 -4.72 -12.27 17.92
CA PRO A 213 -4.95 -10.85 17.87
C PRO A 213 -3.66 -10.10 18.22
N LEU A 214 -3.50 -8.92 17.65
CA LEU A 214 -2.34 -8.10 17.98
C LEU A 214 -2.35 -7.82 19.48
N THR A 215 -1.17 -7.93 20.10
CA THR A 215 -1.02 -7.42 21.45
C THR A 215 -1.19 -5.90 21.44
N PRO A 216 -1.73 -5.28 22.50
CA PRO A 216 -1.92 -3.83 22.55
C PRO A 216 -0.63 -3.03 22.23
N SER A 217 0.53 -3.56 22.65
CA SER A 217 1.84 -2.96 22.36
C SER A 217 2.22 -3.00 20.87
N ILE A 218 1.85 -4.06 20.15
CA ILE A 218 2.09 -4.15 18.70
C ILE A 218 1.14 -3.22 17.95
N GLU A 219 -0.13 -3.18 18.34
CA GLU A 219 -1.13 -2.30 17.74
C GLU A 219 -0.71 -0.82 17.88
N GLU A 220 -0.34 -0.39 19.09
CA GLU A 220 0.17 0.95 19.35
C GLU A 220 1.39 1.27 18.45
N ARG A 221 2.35 0.34 18.36
CA ARG A 221 3.53 0.51 17.51
C ARG A 221 3.16 0.64 16.03
N CYS A 222 2.18 -0.12 15.54
CA CYS A 222 1.71 -0.02 14.16
C CYS A 222 1.14 1.36 13.87
N HIS A 223 0.31 1.90 14.78
CA HIS A 223 -0.19 3.26 14.64
C HIS A 223 0.92 4.30 14.64
N ARG A 224 1.92 4.20 15.54
CA ARG A 224 3.06 5.13 15.61
C ARG A 224 3.91 5.09 14.34
N ILE A 225 4.16 3.90 13.80
CA ILE A 225 4.88 3.73 12.53
C ILE A 225 4.12 4.42 11.40
N LEU A 226 2.83 4.14 11.25
CA LEU A 226 2.03 4.77 10.19
C LEU A 226 1.96 6.28 10.37
N TYR A 227 1.80 6.77 11.60
CA TYR A 227 1.77 8.20 11.88
C TYR A 227 3.11 8.85 11.48
N ALA A 228 4.23 8.22 11.80
CA ALA A 228 5.55 8.74 11.45
C ALA A 228 5.84 8.76 9.94
N PHE A 229 5.31 7.80 9.17
CA PHE A 229 5.60 7.67 7.75
C PHE A 229 4.58 8.38 6.84
N GLU A 230 3.32 8.42 7.26
CA GLU A 230 2.20 8.89 6.43
C GLU A 230 1.66 10.25 6.88
N VAL A 231 1.95 10.68 8.12
CA VAL A 231 1.38 11.91 8.70
C VAL A 231 2.46 12.92 9.06
N ASN A 232 3.53 12.50 9.73
CA ASN A 232 4.64 13.40 10.04
C ASN A 232 5.36 13.79 8.74
N ASP A 233 5.58 15.09 8.56
CA ASP A 233 6.17 15.68 7.36
C ASP A 233 5.42 15.35 6.05
N ALA A 234 4.15 14.93 6.15
CA ALA A 234 3.26 14.87 4.99
C ALA A 234 3.19 16.26 4.34
N CYS A 235 3.18 16.31 3.00
CA CYS A 235 3.09 17.61 2.33
C CYS A 235 1.82 18.31 2.83
N PRO A 236 1.88 19.60 3.21
CA PRO A 236 0.69 20.39 3.57
C PRO A 236 -0.38 20.47 2.47
N CYS A 237 -0.03 19.98 1.29
CA CYS A 237 -0.76 20.00 0.05
C CYS A 237 -1.33 18.62 -0.33
N ASP A 238 -1.04 17.58 0.47
CA ASP A 238 -1.53 16.23 0.28
C ASP A 238 -2.87 16.06 1.01
N ASP A 239 -3.96 16.06 0.24
CA ASP A 239 -5.33 15.91 0.76
C ASP A 239 -5.61 14.48 1.30
N ALA A 240 -4.64 13.55 1.19
CA ALA A 240 -4.81 12.16 1.62
C ALA A 240 -4.81 11.97 3.15
N VAL A 241 -4.36 12.98 3.91
CA VAL A 241 -4.24 12.94 5.37
C VAL A 241 -5.14 13.98 6.01
N CYS A 242 -6.07 13.55 6.86
CA CYS A 242 -6.85 14.46 7.69
C CYS A 242 -6.38 14.37 9.15
N HIS A 243 -5.87 15.46 9.70
CA HIS A 243 -5.66 15.57 11.15
C HIS A 243 -7.02 15.70 11.83
N LEU A 244 -7.28 14.84 12.82
CA LEU A 244 -8.54 14.87 13.56
C LEU A 244 -8.29 15.59 14.88
N ASP A 245 -8.96 16.73 15.09
CA ASP A 245 -8.89 17.46 16.35
C ASP A 245 -9.53 16.66 17.49
N THR A 246 -8.89 16.70 18.65
CA THR A 246 -9.26 15.91 19.83
C THR A 246 -10.60 16.36 20.47
N GLU A 247 -11.18 17.48 20.04
CA GLU A 247 -12.34 18.13 20.67
C GLU A 247 -13.70 17.81 20.04
N LYS A 248 -13.80 16.87 19.08
CA LYS A 248 -15.10 16.47 18.52
C LYS A 248 -15.33 14.98 18.61
N LEU A 249 -15.77 14.54 19.79
CA LEU A 249 -16.53 13.30 20.01
C LEU A 249 -17.67 13.58 20.99
#